data_AF-A0A7C9CKT3-F1
#
_entry.id   AF-A0A7C9CKT3-F1
#
_cell.length_a   1.000
_cell.length_b   1.000
_cell.length_c   1.000
_cell.angle_alpha   90.00
_cell.angle_beta   90.00
_cell.angle_gamma   90.00
#
_symmetry.space_group_name_H-M   'P 1'
#
loop_
_entity.id
_entity.type
_entity.pdbx_description
1 polymer ?
#
loop_
_entity_poly.entity_id
_entity_poly.type
_entity_poly.pdbx_seq_one_letter_code
_entity_poly.pdbx_strand_id
1 'polypeptide(L)'
;YEYAEVEAVLERRGKGENLEYLVKWRDGGENEWVKAGLIAQDLVSDFEAGLEYAEAQCVLGRRMGDDGKTEFLVKWADIDEPTWEPEENVDPELIKEFEELQAQEPQAEAQAHL
;
A
#
# COMPACT_ATOMS: atom_id res chain seq x y z
N TYR A 1 16.06 17.89 -16.96
CA TYR A 1 14.90 16.98 -16.94
C TYR A 1 14.31 17.11 -15.56
N GLU A 2 13.13 17.71 -15.49
CA GLU A 2 12.33 17.75 -14.27
C GLU A 2 11.64 16.38 -14.22
N TYR A 3 12.01 15.56 -13.24
CA TYR A 3 11.36 14.28 -13.03
C TYR A 3 10.07 14.59 -12.27
N ALA A 4 8.95 14.70 -12.98
CA ALA A 4 7.65 14.78 -12.33
C ALA A 4 7.38 13.44 -11.64
N GLU A 5 7.04 13.48 -10.35
CA GLU A 5 6.73 12.28 -9.59
C GLU A 5 5.32 11.81 -9.94
N VAL A 6 5.23 10.57 -10.40
CA VAL A 6 3.95 9.90 -10.62
C VAL A 6 3.33 9.57 -9.27
N GLU A 7 2.07 9.93 -9.10
CA GLU A 7 1.26 9.57 -7.94
C GLU A 7 0.64 8.19 -8.12
N ALA A 8 -0.01 7.96 -9.26
CA ALA A 8 -0.70 6.70 -9.54
C ALA A 8 -0.87 6.45 -11.04
N VAL A 9 -1.02 5.18 -11.41
CA VAL A 9 -1.50 4.77 -12.73
C VAL A 9 -2.99 4.48 -12.64
N LEU A 10 -3.78 5.10 -13.51
CA LEU A 10 -5.25 5.05 -13.45
C LEU A 10 -5.85 4.10 -14.48
N GLU A 11 -5.30 4.09 -15.69
CA GLU A 11 -5.84 3.33 -16.82
C GLU A 11 -4.71 2.83 -17.73
N ARG A 12 -5.02 1.81 -18.54
CA ARG A 12 -4.12 1.34 -19.61
C ARG A 12 -4.80 1.31 -20.97
N ARG A 13 -4.03 1.56 -22.02
CA ARG A 13 -4.47 1.40 -23.41
C ARG A 13 -3.36 0.87 -24.30
N GLY A 14 -3.76 0.37 -25.47
CA GLY A 14 -2.82 -0.14 -26.46
C GLY A 14 -2.25 -1.51 -26.10
N LYS A 15 -1.17 -1.89 -26.79
CA LYS A 15 -0.47 -3.19 -26.63
C LYS A 15 0.92 -3.14 -27.24
N GLY A 16 1.83 -3.98 -26.74
CA GLY A 16 3.20 -4.09 -27.25
C GLY A 16 3.95 -2.76 -27.14
N GLU A 17 4.57 -2.33 -28.23
CA GLU A 17 5.36 -1.07 -28.29
C GLU A 17 4.50 0.20 -28.13
N ASN A 18 3.18 0.09 -28.26
CA ASN A 18 2.22 1.17 -28.08
C ASN A 18 1.44 1.05 -26.77
N LEU A 19 1.97 0.31 -25.78
CA LEU A 19 1.38 0.24 -24.45
C LEU A 19 1.59 1.57 -23.72
N GLU A 20 0.49 2.18 -23.30
CA GLU A 20 0.45 3.46 -22.61
C GLU A 20 -0.44 3.35 -21.37
N TYR A 21 -0.10 4.15 -20.36
CA TYR A 21 -0.84 4.25 -19.12
C TYR A 21 -1.23 5.69 -18.84
N LEU A 22 -2.42 5.89 -18.28
CA LEU A 22 -2.87 7.20 -17.81
C LEU A 22 -2.27 7.45 -16.43
N VAL A 23 -1.43 8.48 -16.35
CA VAL A 23 -0.66 8.84 -15.16
C VAL A 23 -1.34 10.01 -14.44
N LYS A 24 -1.49 9.90 -13.13
CA LYS A 24 -1.80 11.01 -12.23
C LYS A 24 -0.50 11.55 -11.64
N TRP A 25 -0.29 12.86 -11.72
CA TRP A 25 0.92 13.51 -11.22
C TRP A 25 0.74 14.03 -9.80
N ARG A 26 1.78 13.89 -8.96
CA ARG A 26 1.76 14.33 -7.55
C ARG A 26 1.63 15.86 -7.41
N ASP A 27 2.09 16.62 -8.40
CA ASP A 27 2.03 18.09 -8.40
C ASP A 27 0.64 18.66 -8.78
N GLY A 28 -0.33 17.78 -9.04
CA GLY A 28 -1.68 18.16 -9.46
C GLY A 28 -1.77 18.56 -10.93
N GLY A 29 -0.77 18.22 -11.76
CA GLY A 29 -0.85 18.34 -13.22
C GLY A 29 -2.00 17.53 -13.82
N GLU A 30 -2.33 17.84 -15.08
CA GLU A 30 -3.38 17.10 -15.82
C GLU A 30 -2.96 15.64 -16.05
N ASN A 31 -3.92 14.72 -15.99
CA ASN A 31 -3.63 13.31 -16.26
C ASN A 31 -3.21 13.11 -17.72
N GLU A 32 -2.10 12.41 -17.93
CA GLU A 32 -1.52 12.23 -19.27
C GLU A 32 -1.28 10.76 -19.61
N TRP A 33 -1.43 10.41 -20.89
CA TRP A 33 -1.08 9.08 -21.40
C TRP A 33 0.42 9.02 -21.66
N VAL A 34 1.12 8.20 -20.87
CA VAL A 34 2.58 8.04 -20.93
C VAL A 34 2.93 6.61 -21.38
N LYS A 35 3.98 6.47 -22.19
CA LYS A 35 4.47 5.16 -22.63
C LYS A 35 5.00 4.35 -21.45
N ALA A 36 4.72 3.03 -21.45
CA ALA A 36 5.14 2.12 -20.40
C ALA A 36 6.65 2.22 -20.05
N GLY A 37 7.52 2.37 -21.05
CA GLY A 37 8.97 2.48 -20.83
C GLY A 37 9.46 3.80 -20.21
N LEU A 38 8.57 4.77 -19.99
CA LEU A 38 8.87 6.05 -19.34
C LEU A 38 8.28 6.15 -17.93
N ILE A 39 7.53 5.14 -17.49
CA ILE A 39 6.95 5.05 -16.16
C ILE A 39 7.83 4.12 -15.33
N ALA A 40 7.94 4.39 -14.03
CA ALA A 40 8.68 3.51 -13.14
C ALA A 40 8.05 2.11 -13.12
N GLN A 41 8.90 1.09 -13.11
CA GLN A 41 8.49 -0.30 -13.30
C GLN A 41 7.61 -0.81 -12.15
N ASP A 42 7.88 -0.36 -10.93
CA ASP A 42 7.08 -0.62 -9.73
C ASP A 42 5.64 -0.14 -9.91
N LEU A 43 5.43 1.12 -10.32
CA LEU A 43 4.08 1.68 -10.53
C LEU A 43 3.27 0.92 -11.60
N VAL A 44 3.95 0.50 -12.68
CA VAL A 44 3.31 -0.34 -13.70
C VAL A 44 2.98 -1.73 -13.15
N SER A 45 3.88 -2.31 -12.35
CA SER A 45 3.70 -3.64 -11.79
C SER A 45 2.56 -3.66 -10.77
N ASP A 46 2.48 -2.65 -9.91
CA ASP A 46 1.42 -2.48 -8.92
C ASP A 46 0.05 -2.35 -9.59
N PHE A 47 -0.05 -1.51 -10.62
CA PHE A 47 -1.28 -1.37 -11.40
C PHE A 47 -1.72 -2.66 -12.07
N GLU A 48 -0.79 -3.39 -12.71
CA GLU A 48 -1.10 -4.68 -13.35
C GLU A 48 -1.43 -5.78 -12.32
N ALA A 49 -0.91 -5.67 -11.09
CA ALA A 49 -1.29 -6.51 -9.96
C ALA A 49 -2.64 -6.12 -9.32
N GLY A 50 -3.22 -4.99 -9.74
CA GLY A 50 -4.47 -4.47 -9.20
C GLY A 50 -4.33 -3.86 -7.80
N LEU A 51 -3.13 -3.42 -7.44
CA LEU A 51 -2.86 -2.70 -6.19
C LEU A 51 -3.34 -1.25 -6.30
N GLU A 52 -3.87 -0.73 -5.20
CA GLU A 52 -4.36 0.64 -5.08
C GLU A 52 -3.64 1.34 -3.93
N TYR A 53 -3.33 2.63 -4.13
CA TYR A 53 -2.72 3.48 -3.13
C TYR A 53 -3.81 4.22 -2.36
N ALA A 54 -3.88 4.02 -1.05
CA ALA A 54 -4.84 4.65 -0.17
C ALA A 54 -4.17 5.19 1.11
N GLU A 55 -4.81 6.18 1.74
CA GLU A 55 -4.33 6.73 3.02
C GLU A 55 -4.75 5.78 4.17
N ALA A 56 -3.75 5.18 4.83
CA ALA A 56 -3.96 4.36 6.02
C ALA A 56 -4.13 5.25 7.26
N GLN A 57 -5.12 4.94 8.11
CA GLN A 57 -5.34 5.62 9.39
C GLN A 57 -4.47 5.03 10.51
N CYS A 58 -4.43 3.71 10.63
CA CYS A 58 -3.63 3.00 11.63
C CYS A 58 -3.57 1.49 11.36
N VAL A 59 -2.63 0.82 12.03
CA VAL A 59 -2.56 -0.64 12.13
C VAL A 59 -3.30 -1.10 13.38
N LEU A 60 -4.24 -2.04 13.21
CA LEU A 60 -5.10 -2.57 14.27
C LEU A 60 -4.65 -3.95 14.80
N GLY A 61 -3.82 -4.67 14.05
CA GLY A 61 -3.42 -6.02 14.41
C GLY A 61 -2.32 -6.58 13.53
N ARG A 62 -1.74 -7.71 13.96
CA ARG A 62 -0.69 -8.44 13.26
C ARG A 62 -1.00 -9.94 13.28
N ARG A 63 -0.77 -10.63 12.17
CA ARG A 63 -0.84 -12.09 12.09
C ARG A 63 0.27 -12.66 11.22
N MET A 64 0.44 -13.98 11.27
CA MET A 64 1.20 -14.73 10.28
C MET A 64 0.23 -15.17 9.18
N GLY A 65 0.48 -14.76 7.94
CA GLY A 65 -0.29 -15.16 6.76
C GLY A 65 -0.08 -16.63 6.38
N ASP A 66 -0.91 -17.13 5.48
CA ASP A 66 -0.87 -18.52 5.02
C ASP A 66 0.39 -18.85 4.21
N ASP A 67 1.05 -17.82 3.66
CA ASP A 67 2.33 -17.90 2.95
C ASP A 67 3.55 -17.83 3.89
N GLY A 68 3.32 -17.68 5.19
CA GLY A 68 4.36 -17.54 6.21
C GLY A 68 4.99 -16.15 6.27
N LYS A 69 4.38 -15.14 5.66
CA LYS A 69 4.77 -13.73 5.82
C LYS A 69 3.94 -13.04 6.89
N THR A 70 4.48 -11.96 7.45
CA THR A 70 3.74 -11.10 8.37
C THR A 70 2.69 -10.30 7.59
N GLU A 71 1.48 -10.24 8.12
CA GLU A 71 0.41 -9.38 7.64
C GLU A 71 -0.09 -8.48 8.77
N PHE A 72 -0.53 -7.28 8.39
CA PHE A 72 -1.07 -6.27 9.30
C PHE A 72 -2.51 -5.93 8.92
N LEU A 73 -3.37 -5.79 9.92
CA LEU A 73 -4.75 -5.35 9.71
C LEU A 73 -4.78 -3.83 9.66
N VAL A 74 -4.93 -3.26 8.47
CA VAL A 74 -4.87 -1.82 8.22
C VAL A 74 -6.28 -1.24 8.18
N LYS A 75 -6.49 -0.17 8.94
CA LYS A 75 -7.69 0.67 8.83
C LYS A 75 -7.42 1.80 7.84
N TRP A 76 -8.28 1.96 6.85
CA TRP A 76 -8.13 2.93 5.77
C TRP A 76 -8.98 4.19 5.98
N ALA A 77 -8.68 5.25 5.25
CA ALA A 77 -9.43 6.50 5.28
C ALA A 77 -10.65 6.54 4.36
N ASP A 78 -10.64 5.74 3.30
CA ASP A 78 -11.61 5.73 2.20
C ASP A 78 -12.58 4.54 2.23
N ILE A 79 -12.29 3.50 3.03
CA ILE A 79 -13.17 2.36 3.27
C ILE A 79 -13.35 2.08 4.78
N ASP A 80 -14.53 1.61 5.16
CA ASP A 80 -14.87 1.33 6.56
C ASP A 80 -14.25 0.01 7.06
N GLU A 81 -14.11 -0.98 6.18
CA GLU A 81 -13.65 -2.32 6.54
C GLU A 81 -12.12 -2.41 6.50
N PRO A 82 -11.45 -2.74 7.61
CA PRO A 82 -10.01 -2.97 7.62
C PRO A 82 -9.61 -4.21 6.80
N THR A 83 -8.45 -4.18 6.16
CA THR A 83 -7.95 -5.30 5.35
C THR A 83 -6.60 -5.81 5.88
N TRP A 84 -6.34 -7.10 5.66
CA TRP A 84 -5.04 -7.70 5.98
C TRP A 84 -4.10 -7.46 4.80
N GLU A 85 -3.06 -6.66 5.04
CA GLU A 85 -2.06 -6.32 4.04
C GLU A 85 -0.71 -6.94 4.40
N PRO A 86 0.08 -7.39 3.40
CA PRO A 86 1.43 -7.83 3.63
C PRO A 86 2.29 -6.66 4.14
N GLU A 87 3.34 -6.96 4.91
CA GLU A 87 4.26 -5.95 5.46
C GLU A 87 4.80 -4.98 4.39
N GLU A 88 5.09 -5.47 3.18
CA GLU A 88 5.55 -4.63 2.06
C GLU A 88 4.54 -3.56 1.59
N ASN A 89 3.25 -3.68 1.91
CA ASN A 89 2.20 -2.76 1.50
C ASN A 89 1.86 -1.71 2.57
N VAL A 90 2.45 -1.78 3.77
CA VAL A 90 2.08 -0.95 4.92
C VAL A 90 3.18 0.04 5.24
N ASP A 91 2.81 1.29 5.54
CA ASP A 91 3.77 2.33 5.94
C ASP A 91 4.57 1.87 7.18
N PRO A 92 5.91 1.81 7.09
CA PRO A 92 6.77 1.38 8.20
C PRO A 92 6.58 2.19 9.49
N GLU A 93 6.23 3.48 9.42
CA GLU A 93 6.00 4.27 10.64
C GLU A 93 4.69 3.86 11.34
N LEU A 94 3.63 3.49 10.59
CA LEU A 94 2.39 2.98 11.20
C LEU A 94 2.60 1.62 11.88
N ILE A 95 3.43 0.76 11.29
CA ILE A 95 3.82 -0.52 11.90
C ILE A 95 4.54 -0.26 13.21
N LYS A 96 5.53 0.63 13.19
CA LYS A 96 6.31 0.99 14.37
C LYS A 96 5.45 1.59 15.48
N GLU A 97 4.54 2.51 15.15
CA GLU A 97 3.58 3.07 16.13
C GLU A 97 2.73 1.97 16.79
N PHE A 98 2.23 1.02 16.00
CA PHE A 98 1.49 -0.13 16.52
C PHE A 98 2.35 -1.00 17.45
N GLU A 99 3.59 -1.31 17.08
CA GLU A 99 4.49 -2.12 17.89
C GLU A 99 4.88 -1.44 19.21
N GLU A 100 5.10 -0.12 19.20
CA GLU A 100 5.35 0.67 20.40
C GLU A 100 4.14 0.66 21.35
N LEU A 101 2.91 0.71 20.84
CA LEU A 101 1.70 0.59 21.64
C LEU A 101 1.56 -0.81 22.25
N GLN A 102 1.80 -1.86 21.47
CA GLN A 102 1.74 -3.25 21.95
C GLN A 102 2.81 -3.55 23.02
N ALA A 103 4.00 -2.97 22.91
CA ALA A 103 5.05 -3.11 23.92
C ALA A 103 4.73 -2.41 25.25
N GLN A 104 3.83 -1.43 25.23
CA GLN A 104 3.41 -0.67 26.41
C GLN A 104 2.20 -1.30 27.13
N GLU A 105 1.55 -2.31 26.54
CA GLU A 105 0.52 -3.11 27.21
C GLU A 105 1.19 -4.22 28.04
N PRO A 106 1.29 -4.10 29.38
CA PRO A 106 1.68 -5.26 30.18
C PRO A 106 0.62 -6.34 29.98
N GLN A 107 1.05 -7.56 29.61
CA GLN A 107 0.19 -8.75 29.52
C GLN A 107 -0.51 -9.01 30.87
N ALA A 108 -1.65 -8.37 31.09
CA ALA A 108 -2.62 -8.76 32.08
C ALA A 108 -3.56 -9.75 31.39
N GLU A 109 -3.17 -11.04 31.43
CA GLU A 109 -4.03 -12.24 31.46
C GLU A 109 -3.36 -13.44 30.76
N ALA A 110 -2.45 -14.08 31.48
CA ALA A 110 -2.30 -15.53 31.47
C ALA A 110 -1.85 -16.03 32.86
N GLN A 111 -2.56 -15.60 33.89
CA GLN A 111 -2.78 -16.41 35.09
C GLN A 111 -4.25 -16.84 35.09
N ALA A 112 -4.56 -17.86 34.30
CA ALA A 112 -5.65 -18.76 34.66
C ALA A 112 -5.03 -19.81 35.61
N HIS A 113 -5.26 -19.56 36.89
CA HIS A 113 -4.95 -20.43 38.00
C HIS A 113 -5.83 -21.70 37.95
N LEU A 114 -5.20 -22.85 38.22
CA LEU A 114 -5.72 -24.18 38.57
C LEU A 114 -6.18 -25.13 37.45
#